data_AF-A0A4S5E5H6-F1
#
_entry.id   AF-A0A4S5E5H6-F1
#
_cell.length_a   1.000
_cell.length_b   1.000
_cell.length_c   1.000
_cell.angle_alpha   90.00
_cell.angle_beta   90.00
_cell.angle_gamma   90.00
#
_symmetry.space_group_name_H-M   'P 1'
#
loop_
_entity.id
_entity.type
_entity.pdbx_description
1 polymer ?
#
loop_
_entity_poly.entity_id
_entity_poly.type
_entity_poly.pdbx_seq_one_letter_code
_entity_poly.pdbx_strand_id
1 'polypeptide(L)'
;MCGACGRVVVADPTLGPRRTRRDLLVVAQVVNAVTSGLAGLPVVRVGGDSWVLVGRTGTSTACDTVGQLWEALAAHTKHAFGDWACLTRRLEDALPGVTDVAGPVLRAGLAVTAPRSEAPIPGLDRR
;
A
#
# COMPACT_ATOMS: atom_id res chain seq x y z
N MET A 1 -2.49 18.03 14.00
CA MET A 1 -2.32 17.55 15.40
C MET A 1 -3.69 17.30 16.01
N CYS A 2 -3.86 16.18 16.73
CA CYS A 2 -5.04 15.90 17.56
C CYS A 2 -4.94 16.73 18.85
N GLY A 3 -5.79 17.75 19.03
CA GLY A 3 -5.76 18.65 20.20
C GLY A 3 -6.08 18.00 21.55
N ALA A 4 -6.59 16.76 21.56
CA ALA A 4 -6.96 16.03 22.78
C ALA A 4 -5.92 15.00 23.26
N CYS A 5 -4.97 14.63 22.41
CA CYS A 5 -4.06 13.50 22.66
C CYS A 5 -2.59 13.77 22.35
N GLY A 6 -2.25 14.94 21.81
CA GLY A 6 -0.86 15.34 21.50
C GLY A 6 -0.19 14.53 20.37
N ARG A 7 -0.89 13.55 19.76
CA ARG A 7 -0.31 12.69 18.71
C ARG A 7 -0.24 13.41 17.37
N VAL A 8 0.88 13.19 16.68
CA VAL A 8 1.07 13.55 15.28
C VAL A 8 0.26 12.56 14.45
N VAL A 9 -0.90 13.00 13.97
CA VAL A 9 -1.65 12.27 12.94
C VAL A 9 -0.98 12.59 11.61
N VAL A 10 -0.25 11.63 11.05
CA VAL A 10 0.23 11.71 9.67
C VAL A 10 -1.01 11.70 8.78
N ALA A 11 -1.19 12.70 7.93
CA ALA A 11 -2.30 12.71 6.98
C ALA A 11 -2.10 11.56 5.98
N ASP A 12 -3.14 10.75 5.74
CA ASP A 12 -3.09 9.81 4.61
C ASP A 12 -3.65 10.50 3.37
N PRO A 13 -2.92 10.57 2.25
CA PRO A 13 -3.48 11.05 1.00
C PRO A 13 -4.70 10.22 0.52
N THR A 14 -4.77 8.94 0.91
CA THR A 14 -5.81 7.99 0.48
C THR A 14 -7.06 8.06 1.35
N LEU A 15 -6.88 8.20 2.67
CA LEU A 15 -7.99 8.20 3.65
C LEU A 15 -8.36 9.62 4.12
N GLY A 16 -7.56 10.63 3.78
CA GLY A 16 -7.76 12.00 4.21
C GLY A 16 -7.22 12.30 5.62
N PRO A 17 -7.58 13.47 6.18
CA PRO A 17 -6.99 14.02 7.41
C PRO A 17 -7.50 13.36 8.70
N ARG A 18 -8.59 12.58 8.63
CA ARG A 18 -9.15 11.84 9.77
C ARG A 18 -9.28 10.37 9.38
N ARG A 19 -8.62 9.50 10.14
CA ARG A 19 -8.78 8.05 10.03
C ARG A 19 -9.57 7.55 11.23
N THR A 20 -10.54 6.71 10.96
CA THR A 20 -11.21 5.94 12.01
C THR A 20 -10.56 4.56 12.14
N ARG A 21 -10.76 3.91 13.29
CA ARG A 21 -10.33 2.51 13.46
C ARG A 21 -10.98 1.57 12.44
N ARG A 22 -12.21 1.89 12.00
CA ARG A 22 -12.89 1.15 10.92
C ARG A 22 -12.11 1.25 9.63
N ASP A 23 -11.62 2.44 9.26
CA ASP A 23 -10.84 2.62 8.02
C ASP A 23 -9.54 1.82 8.07
N LEU A 24 -8.85 1.82 9.22
CA LEU A 24 -7.62 1.02 9.42
C LEU A 24 -7.87 -0.48 9.19
N LEU A 25 -8.97 -1.00 9.74
CA LEU A 25 -9.36 -2.40 9.60
C LEU A 25 -9.77 -2.75 8.17
N VAL A 26 -10.56 -1.88 7.51
CA VAL A 26 -10.97 -2.07 6.12
C VAL A 26 -9.76 -2.10 5.20
N VAL A 27 -8.81 -1.18 5.35
CA VAL A 27 -7.56 -1.17 4.57
C VAL A 27 -6.80 -2.47 4.76
N ALA A 28 -6.59 -2.91 6.01
CA ALA A 28 -5.88 -4.16 6.28
C ALA A 28 -6.57 -5.37 5.64
N GLN A 29 -7.90 -5.43 5.72
CA GLN A 29 -8.70 -6.49 5.10
C GLN A 29 -8.58 -6.50 3.58
N VAL A 30 -8.73 -5.33 2.93
CA VAL A 30 -8.64 -5.17 1.48
C VAL A 30 -7.26 -5.61 0.99
N VAL A 31 -6.21 -5.11 1.62
CA VAL A 31 -4.83 -5.40 1.21
C VAL A 31 -4.50 -6.89 1.38
N ASN A 32 -4.90 -7.49 2.52
CA ASN A 32 -4.71 -8.92 2.74
C ASN A 32 -5.53 -9.78 1.78
N ALA A 33 -6.74 -9.35 1.40
CA ALA A 33 -7.55 -10.06 0.41
C ALA A 33 -6.86 -10.08 -0.96
N VAL A 34 -6.34 -8.93 -1.41
CA VAL A 34 -5.60 -8.82 -2.68
C VAL A 34 -4.34 -9.69 -2.66
N THR A 35 -3.60 -9.74 -1.55
CA THR A 35 -2.34 -10.51 -1.47
C THR A 35 -2.54 -11.97 -1.07
N SER A 36 -3.78 -12.41 -0.79
CA SER A 36 -4.08 -13.75 -0.28
C SER A 36 -3.62 -14.88 -1.22
N GLY A 37 -2.81 -15.80 -0.74
CA GLY A 37 -2.30 -16.90 -1.57
C GLY A 37 -1.11 -16.54 -2.46
N LEU A 38 -0.57 -15.31 -2.38
CA LEU A 38 0.79 -15.03 -2.87
C LEU A 38 1.80 -15.52 -1.83
N ALA A 39 2.45 -16.64 -2.14
CA ALA A 39 3.38 -17.28 -1.22
C ALA A 39 4.57 -16.36 -0.90
N GLY A 40 4.86 -16.20 0.40
CA GLY A 40 6.03 -15.44 0.86
C GLY A 40 5.76 -13.96 1.12
N LEU A 41 4.57 -13.44 0.79
CA LEU A 41 4.23 -12.06 1.13
C LEU A 41 3.88 -11.88 2.62
N PRO A 42 4.23 -10.71 3.20
CA PRO A 42 3.84 -10.36 4.56
C PRO A 42 2.33 -10.12 4.69
N VAL A 43 1.82 -10.26 5.91
CA VAL A 43 0.42 -9.98 6.25
C VAL A 43 0.31 -8.62 6.92
N VAL A 44 -0.71 -7.84 6.53
CA VAL A 44 -1.02 -6.55 7.13
C VAL A 44 -1.81 -6.75 8.43
N ARG A 45 -1.40 -6.06 9.49
CA ARG A 45 -2.14 -5.96 10.76
C ARG A 45 -2.29 -4.49 11.15
N VAL A 46 -3.35 -4.19 11.90
CA VAL A 46 -3.51 -2.86 12.51
C VAL A 46 -2.73 -2.84 13.83
N GLY A 47 -1.82 -1.87 13.97
CA GLY A 47 -0.99 -1.65 15.15
C GLY A 47 -1.25 -0.27 15.73
N GLY A 48 -2.21 -0.15 16.66
CA GLY A 48 -2.64 1.15 17.17
C GLY A 48 -3.33 1.98 16.10
N ASP A 49 -2.72 3.10 15.71
CA ASP A 49 -3.24 4.06 14.74
C ASP A 49 -2.60 3.91 13.33
N SER A 50 -1.81 2.85 13.12
CA SER A 50 -1.08 2.57 11.88
C SER A 50 -1.18 1.09 11.48
N TRP A 51 -0.47 0.70 10.42
CA TRP A 51 -0.36 -0.69 9.98
C TRP A 51 1.04 -1.25 10.24
N VAL A 52 1.10 -2.56 10.42
CA VAL A 52 2.35 -3.30 10.49
C VAL A 52 2.28 -4.46 9.51
N LEU A 53 3.24 -4.52 8.61
CA LEU A 53 3.49 -5.67 7.76
C LEU A 53 4.30 -6.69 8.55
N VAL A 54 3.78 -7.90 8.69
CA VAL A 54 4.45 -8.99 9.41
C VAL A 54 4.89 -10.04 8.41
N GLY A 55 6.20 -10.14 8.20
CA GLY A 55 6.83 -11.13 7.36
C GLY A 55 6.96 -12.49 8.07
N ARG A 56 7.17 -13.54 7.28
CA ARG A 56 7.33 -14.92 7.79
C ARG A 56 8.62 -15.12 8.59
N THR A 57 9.65 -14.33 8.31
CA THR A 57 10.96 -14.37 8.97
C THR A 57 11.01 -13.53 10.26
N GLY A 58 9.87 -13.08 10.76
CA GLY A 58 9.79 -12.22 11.96
C GLY A 58 10.13 -10.76 11.69
N THR A 59 10.44 -10.38 10.45
CA THR A 59 10.57 -8.98 10.08
C THR A 59 9.22 -8.28 10.18
N SER A 60 9.23 -7.08 10.75
CA SER A 60 8.05 -6.22 10.82
C SER A 60 8.37 -4.84 10.31
N THR A 61 7.47 -4.29 9.50
CA THR A 61 7.60 -2.94 8.93
C THR A 61 6.38 -2.14 9.33
N ALA A 62 6.57 -1.05 10.08
CA ALA A 62 5.51 -0.12 10.41
C ALA A 62 5.23 0.79 9.21
N CYS A 63 3.95 1.00 8.90
CA CYS A 63 3.48 1.83 7.81
C CYS A 63 2.42 2.79 8.34
N ASP A 64 2.69 4.08 8.25
CA ASP A 64 1.79 5.14 8.72
C ASP A 64 0.81 5.61 7.65
N THR A 65 0.97 5.18 6.40
CA THR A 65 0.08 5.53 5.28
C THR A 65 -0.20 4.32 4.40
N VAL A 66 -1.33 4.36 3.67
CA VAL A 66 -1.66 3.37 2.64
C VAL A 66 -0.59 3.32 1.55
N GLY A 67 0.03 4.46 1.20
CA GLY A 67 1.13 4.52 0.24
C GLY A 67 2.35 3.73 0.71
N GLN A 68 2.84 3.99 1.93
CA GLN A 68 3.96 3.25 2.53
C GLN A 68 3.67 1.75 2.63
N LEU A 69 2.42 1.38 2.92
CA LEU A 69 1.99 -0.01 2.98
C LEU A 69 2.17 -0.70 1.62
N TRP A 70 1.72 -0.07 0.54
CA TRP A 70 1.86 -0.60 -0.81
C TRP A 70 3.29 -0.60 -1.30
N GLU A 71 4.09 0.43 -1.00
CA GLU A 71 5.53 0.48 -1.31
C GLU A 71 6.28 -0.69 -0.67
N ALA A 72 6.04 -0.93 0.61
CA ALA A 72 6.65 -2.05 1.33
C ALA A 72 6.20 -3.40 0.74
N LEU A 73 4.91 -3.57 0.44
CA LEU A 73 4.40 -4.78 -0.22
C LEU A 73 4.96 -5.00 -1.62
N ALA A 74 5.11 -3.95 -2.42
CA ALA A 74 5.70 -4.02 -3.75
C ALA A 74 7.17 -4.41 -3.67
N ALA A 75 7.92 -3.88 -2.70
CA ALA A 75 9.31 -4.29 -2.44
C ALA A 75 9.39 -5.79 -2.08
N HIS A 76 8.52 -6.28 -1.20
CA HIS A 76 8.44 -7.71 -0.87
C HIS A 76 8.06 -8.57 -2.07
N THR A 77 7.15 -8.09 -2.91
CA THR A 77 6.72 -8.78 -4.13
C THR A 77 7.86 -8.87 -5.14
N LYS A 78 8.58 -7.77 -5.36
CA LYS A 78 9.78 -7.76 -6.22
C LYS A 78 10.84 -8.75 -5.73
N HIS A 79 11.07 -8.78 -4.41
CA HIS A 79 12.02 -9.69 -3.82
C HIS A 79 11.59 -11.17 -3.97
N ALA A 80 10.30 -11.46 -3.80
CA ALA A 80 9.79 -12.83 -3.85
C ALA A 80 9.62 -13.38 -5.28
N PHE A 81 9.23 -12.53 -6.23
CA PHE A 81 8.81 -12.94 -7.58
C PHE A 81 9.65 -12.33 -8.71
N GLY A 82 10.61 -11.46 -8.39
CA GLY A 82 11.46 -10.75 -9.36
C GLY A 82 10.85 -9.46 -9.94
N ASP A 83 9.51 -9.34 -9.91
CA ASP A 83 8.76 -8.18 -10.43
C ASP A 83 7.39 -8.03 -9.73
N TRP A 84 6.61 -7.01 -10.09
CA TRP A 84 5.29 -6.66 -9.54
C TRP A 84 4.10 -7.12 -10.40
N ALA A 85 4.32 -7.80 -11.52
CA ALA A 85 3.25 -8.17 -12.46
C ALA A 85 2.10 -8.95 -11.79
N CYS A 86 2.41 -9.88 -10.87
CA CYS A 86 1.39 -10.66 -10.18
C CYS A 86 0.53 -9.80 -9.23
N LEU A 87 1.15 -8.83 -8.56
CA LEU A 87 0.46 -7.89 -7.67
C LEU A 87 -0.39 -6.91 -8.48
N THR A 88 0.17 -6.39 -9.58
CA THR A 88 -0.54 -5.48 -10.51
C THR A 88 -1.80 -6.14 -11.05
N ARG A 89 -1.69 -7.37 -11.58
CA ARG A 89 -2.85 -8.10 -12.11
C ARG A 89 -3.95 -8.28 -11.06
N ARG A 90 -3.58 -8.61 -9.82
CA ARG A 90 -4.58 -8.77 -8.75
C ARG A 90 -5.25 -7.47 -8.33
N LEU A 91 -4.51 -6.36 -8.37
CA LEU A 91 -5.08 -5.04 -8.13
C LEU A 91 -6.05 -4.65 -9.25
N GLU A 92 -5.70 -4.93 -10.51
CA GLU A 92 -6.57 -4.73 -11.67
C GLU A 92 -7.84 -5.60 -11.58
N ASP A 93 -7.72 -6.86 -11.18
CA ASP A 93 -8.85 -7.78 -10.99
C ASP A 93 -9.78 -7.34 -9.84
N ALA A 94 -9.21 -6.71 -8.80
CA ALA A 94 -9.96 -6.31 -7.61
C ALA A 94 -10.66 -4.94 -7.75
N LEU A 95 -10.25 -4.11 -8.71
CA LEU A 95 -10.74 -2.73 -8.86
C LEU A 95 -12.20 -2.60 -9.35
N PRO A 96 -12.72 -3.44 -10.28
CA PRO A 96 -14.06 -3.29 -10.82
C PRO A 96 -15.15 -3.35 -9.74
N GLY A 97 -16.05 -2.37 -9.75
CA GLY A 97 -17.22 -2.33 -8.86
C GLY A 97 -16.95 -1.83 -7.42
N VAL A 98 -15.72 -1.45 -7.10
CA VAL A 98 -15.35 -0.98 -5.75
C VAL A 98 -15.43 0.54 -5.66
N THR A 99 -16.40 1.06 -4.91
CA THR A 99 -16.67 2.52 -4.81
C THR A 99 -16.41 3.12 -3.43
N ASP A 100 -16.20 2.31 -2.40
CA ASP A 100 -15.99 2.76 -1.02
C ASP A 100 -14.49 2.93 -0.69
N VAL A 101 -14.11 2.90 0.58
CA VAL A 101 -12.72 3.00 1.06
C VAL A 101 -11.77 2.05 0.33
N ALA A 102 -12.24 0.87 -0.10
CA ALA A 102 -11.41 -0.08 -0.81
C ALA A 102 -10.97 0.45 -2.19
N GLY A 103 -11.78 1.26 -2.87
CA GLY A 103 -11.47 1.80 -4.20
C GLY A 103 -10.20 2.67 -4.21
N PRO A 104 -10.14 3.75 -3.40
CA PRO A 104 -8.92 4.54 -3.23
C PRO A 104 -7.71 3.73 -2.78
N VAL A 105 -7.90 2.76 -1.89
CA VAL A 105 -6.81 1.87 -1.41
C VAL A 105 -6.22 1.05 -2.56
N LEU A 106 -7.06 0.44 -3.41
CA LEU A 106 -6.61 -0.33 -4.56
C LEU A 106 -5.91 0.55 -5.61
N ARG A 107 -6.45 1.75 -5.88
CA ARG A 107 -5.81 2.71 -6.79
C ARG A 107 -4.44 3.18 -6.28
N ALA A 108 -4.30 3.38 -4.97
CA ALA A 108 -3.00 3.69 -4.37
C ALA A 108 -1.99 2.55 -4.61
N GLY A 109 -2.45 1.29 -4.55
CA GLY A 109 -1.62 0.13 -4.88
C GLY A 109 -1.18 0.12 -6.34
N LEU A 110 -2.10 0.36 -7.27
CA LEU A 110 -1.77 0.45 -8.70
C LEU A 110 -0.79 1.58 -9.00
N ALA A 111 -0.92 2.73 -8.34
CA ALA A 111 0.01 3.85 -8.53
C ALA A 111 1.45 3.51 -8.11
N VAL A 112 1.64 2.56 -7.18
CA VAL A 112 2.95 2.07 -6.75
C VAL A 112 3.54 1.06 -7.74
N THR A 113 2.72 0.18 -8.30
CA THR A 113 3.18 -0.89 -9.20
C THR A 113 3.18 -0.50 -10.67
N ALA A 114 2.50 0.58 -11.03
CA ALA A 114 2.56 1.13 -12.38
C ALA A 114 4.01 1.44 -12.75
N PRO A 115 4.43 1.16 -13.99
CA PRO A 115 5.71 1.62 -14.47
C PRO A 115 5.74 3.14 -14.29
N ARG A 116 6.59 3.64 -13.40
CA ARG A 116 6.91 5.06 -13.39
C ARG A 116 7.48 5.31 -14.77
N SER A 117 6.70 5.96 -15.64
CA SER A 117 7.25 6.49 -16.87
C SER A 117 8.40 7.38 -16.44
N GLU A 118 9.61 6.85 -16.58
CA GLU A 118 10.82 7.63 -16.49
C GLU A 118 10.67 8.63 -17.62
N ALA A 119 10.24 9.84 -17.25
CA ALA A 119 10.07 10.91 -18.22
C ALA A 119 11.38 10.98 -18.99
N PRO A 120 11.34 11.03 -20.34
CA PRO A 120 12.56 11.20 -21.11
C PRO A 120 13.22 12.46 -20.57
N ILE A 121 14.46 12.34 -20.07
CA ILE A 121 15.25 13.50 -19.66
C ILE A 121 15.33 14.39 -20.90
N PRO A 122 14.70 15.57 -20.93
CA PRO A 122 14.76 16.44 -22.09
C PRO A 122 16.21 16.97 -22.14
N GLY A 123 16.99 16.52 -23.13
CA GLY A 123 18.30 17.10 -23.40
C GLY A 123 19.50 16.16 -23.39
N LEU A 124 19.34 14.83 -23.48
CA LEU A 124 20.46 13.98 -23.88
C LEU A 124 20.58 13.90 -25.41
N ASP A 125 20.69 15.07 -26.04
CA ASP A 125 21.22 15.21 -27.38
C ASP A 125 22.64 15.78 -27.22
N ARG A 126 23.62 14.88 -27.13
CA ARG A 126 25.04 15.24 -27.21
C ARG A 126 25.79 14.19 -28.01
N ARG A 127 25.84 14.50 -29.31
CA ARG A 127 26.93 14.34 -30.30
C ARG A 127 27.47 12.94 -30.57
#